data_AF-A0A225W754-F1
#
_entry.id   AF-A0A225W754-F1
#
_cell.length_a   1.000
_cell.length_b   1.000
_cell.length_c   1.000
_cell.angle_alpha   90.00
_cell.angle_beta   90.00
_cell.angle_gamma   90.00
#
_symmetry.space_group_name_H-M   'P 1'
#
loop_
_entity.id
_entity.type
_entity.pdbx_description
1 polymer ?
#
loop_
_entity_poly.entity_id
_entity_poly.type
_entity_poly.pdbx_seq_one_letter_code
_entity_poly.pdbx_strand_id
1 'polypeptide(L)'
;MELNSTPQILGEGELQWFLRELAELCHLHIEDEKLPGLLKDVESIIQCTKTIQAMTLNENIDNVYAKSDFDAGVVAPLRDDVVTEGDCAEKVLANAAEKSGYYFKVPKVLQD
;
A
#
# COMPACT_ATOMS: atom_id res chain seq x y z
N MET A 1 -17.25 0.30 -33.35
CA MET A 1 -17.85 0.09 -32.04
C MET A 1 -16.98 0.85 -31.06
N GLU A 2 -17.37 2.09 -30.76
CA GLU A 2 -16.55 3.03 -30.00
C GLU A 2 -16.49 2.60 -28.53
N LEU A 3 -15.29 2.31 -28.04
CA LEU A 3 -15.00 2.20 -26.61
C LEU A 3 -14.41 3.53 -26.12
N ASN A 4 -15.16 4.62 -26.31
CA ASN A 4 -14.91 5.86 -25.58
C ASN A 4 -15.78 5.83 -24.33
N SER A 5 -15.36 5.01 -23.35
CA SER A 5 -15.86 5.17 -21.99
C SER A 5 -15.27 6.48 -21.46
N THR A 6 -16.05 7.54 -21.60
CA THR A 6 -15.82 8.81 -20.90
C THR A 6 -15.63 8.49 -19.42
N PRO A 7 -14.58 8.99 -18.75
CA PRO A 7 -14.48 8.80 -17.32
C PRO A 7 -15.70 9.48 -16.70
N GLN A 8 -16.51 8.69 -16.00
CA GLN A 8 -17.55 9.22 -15.13
C GLN A 8 -16.83 10.21 -14.20
N ILE A 9 -17.13 11.50 -14.32
CA ILE A 9 -16.69 12.47 -13.32
C ILE A 9 -17.51 12.10 -12.08
N LEU A 10 -16.90 11.30 -11.21
CA LEU A 10 -17.46 10.96 -9.91
C LEU A 10 -17.85 12.27 -9.25
N GLY A 11 -19.11 12.38 -8.80
CA GLY A 11 -19.56 13.59 -8.12
C GLY A 11 -18.67 13.89 -6.90
N GLU A 12 -18.58 15.14 -6.45
CA GLU A 12 -17.73 15.49 -5.29
C GLU A 12 -18.04 14.61 -4.05
N GLY A 13 -19.30 14.25 -3.85
CA GLY A 13 -19.71 13.30 -2.80
C GLY A 13 -19.27 11.86 -3.03
N GLU A 14 -19.09 11.44 -4.28
CA GLU A 14 -18.58 10.11 -4.61
C GLU A 14 -17.06 9.97 -4.39
N LEU A 15 -16.33 11.02 -4.72
CA LEU A 15 -14.89 11.06 -4.49
C LEU A 15 -14.53 11.11 -3.00
N GLN A 16 -15.37 11.76 -2.20
CA GLN A 16 -15.18 11.79 -0.75
C GLN A 16 -15.41 10.42 -0.11
N TRP A 17 -16.37 9.61 -0.59
CA TRP A 17 -16.51 8.23 -0.08
C TRP A 17 -15.30 7.37 -0.44
N PHE A 18 -14.78 7.51 -1.67
CA PHE A 18 -13.65 6.71 -2.12
C PHE A 18 -12.41 6.93 -1.25
N LEU A 19 -12.12 8.18 -0.88
CA LEU A 19 -11.02 8.47 0.03
C LEU A 19 -11.21 7.90 1.43
N ARG A 20 -12.43 7.91 1.95
CA ARG A 20 -12.72 7.33 3.27
C ARG A 20 -12.52 5.83 3.27
N GLU A 21 -13.03 5.16 2.24
CA GLU A 21 -12.81 3.72 2.05
C GLU A 21 -11.31 3.38 1.97
N LEU A 22 -10.56 4.15 1.17
CA LEU A 22 -9.12 3.95 1.05
C LEU A 22 -8.38 4.18 2.39
N ALA A 23 -8.82 5.17 3.17
CA ALA A 23 -8.24 5.47 4.47
C ALA A 23 -8.49 4.33 5.48
N GLU A 24 -9.68 3.76 5.46
CA GLU A 24 -10.04 2.61 6.30
C GLU A 24 -9.19 1.38 5.97
N LEU A 25 -9.02 1.06 4.68
CA LEU A 25 -8.13 -0.02 4.23
C LEU A 25 -6.67 0.20 4.65
N CYS A 26 -6.23 1.45 4.75
CA CYS A 26 -4.88 1.80 5.18
C CYS A 26 -4.75 1.98 6.70
N HIS A 27 -5.81 1.81 7.47
CA HIS A 27 -5.88 2.13 8.90
C HIS A 27 -5.45 3.58 9.23
N LEU A 28 -5.83 4.53 8.38
CA LEU A 28 -5.55 5.95 8.54
C LEU A 28 -6.80 6.71 8.99
N HIS A 29 -6.67 7.47 10.07
CA HIS A 29 -7.69 8.43 10.48
C HIS A 29 -7.48 9.76 9.76
N ILE A 30 -8.51 10.26 9.08
CA ILE A 30 -8.46 11.52 8.33
C ILE A 30 -9.55 12.46 8.87
N GLU A 31 -9.12 13.64 9.28
CA GLU A 31 -10.00 14.74 9.67
C GLU A 31 -10.82 15.26 8.48
N ASP A 32 -12.10 15.56 8.70
CA ASP A 32 -13.02 15.96 7.63
C ASP A 32 -12.59 17.24 6.91
N GLU A 33 -11.90 18.13 7.61
CA GLU A 33 -11.37 19.38 7.08
C GLU A 33 -10.23 19.16 6.07
N LYS A 34 -9.51 18.04 6.18
CA LYS A 34 -8.36 17.69 5.33
C LYS A 34 -8.76 16.93 4.07
N LEU A 35 -9.95 16.33 4.05
CA LEU A 35 -10.47 15.57 2.90
C LEU A 35 -10.47 16.33 1.58
N PRO A 36 -10.97 17.59 1.48
CA PRO A 36 -11.01 18.28 0.19
C PRO A 36 -9.61 18.58 -0.36
N GLY A 37 -8.64 18.87 0.51
CA GLY A 37 -7.25 19.06 0.09
C GLY A 37 -6.62 17.76 -0.41
N LEU A 38 -6.78 16.69 0.37
CA LEU A 38 -6.23 15.39 0.04
C LEU A 38 -6.83 14.82 -1.26
N LEU A 39 -8.11 15.08 -1.52
CA LEU A 39 -8.75 14.67 -2.77
C LEU A 39 -8.09 15.28 -3.99
N LYS A 40 -7.84 16.58 -3.93
CA LYS A 40 -7.15 17.30 -5.01
C LYS A 40 -5.74 16.75 -5.25
N ASP A 41 -5.03 16.43 -4.18
CA ASP A 41 -3.67 15.89 -4.27
C ASP A 41 -3.68 14.48 -4.88
N VAL A 42 -4.57 13.60 -4.43
CA VAL A 42 -4.74 12.24 -4.97
C VAL A 42 -5.18 12.27 -6.43
N GLU A 43 -6.12 13.13 -6.79
CA GLU A 43 -6.55 13.31 -8.19
C GLU A 43 -5.38 13.76 -9.08
N SER A 44 -4.56 14.71 -8.59
CA SER A 44 -3.38 15.19 -9.31
C SER A 44 -2.36 14.07 -9.54
N ILE A 45 -2.13 13.21 -8.54
CA ILE A 45 -1.24 12.04 -8.66
C ILE A 45 -1.79 11.05 -9.68
N ILE A 46 -3.08 10.70 -9.59
CA ILE A 46 -3.72 9.75 -10.52
C ILE A 46 -3.64 10.27 -11.96
N GLN A 47 -3.88 11.57 -12.16
CA GLN A 47 -3.78 12.17 -13.49
C GLN A 47 -2.35 12.15 -14.03
N CYS A 48 -1.36 12.45 -13.18
CA CYS A 48 0.05 12.33 -13.54
C CYS A 48 0.41 10.89 -13.97
N THR A 49 -0.04 9.88 -13.22
CA THR A 49 0.19 8.46 -13.56
C THR A 49 -0.46 8.09 -14.89
N LYS A 50 -1.66 8.58 -15.20
CA LYS A 50 -2.31 8.37 -16.51
C LYS A 50 -1.48 8.93 -17.66
N THR A 51 -0.89 10.11 -17.49
CA THR A 51 0.01 10.69 -18.51
C THR A 51 1.24 9.81 -18.72
N ILE A 52 1.87 9.31 -17.65
CA ILE A 52 3.01 8.40 -17.76
C ILE A 52 2.62 7.12 -18.50
N GLN A 53 1.50 6.49 -18.12
CA GLN A 53 1.00 5.29 -18.80
C GLN A 53 0.78 5.52 -20.30
N ALA A 54 0.15 6.63 -20.68
CA ALA A 54 -0.07 6.96 -22.10
C ALA A 54 1.23 7.10 -22.90
N MET A 55 2.31 7.55 -22.26
CA MET A 55 3.64 7.66 -22.88
C MET A 55 4.39 6.31 -22.94
N THR A 56 4.22 5.45 -21.94
CA THR A 56 5.01 4.22 -21.78
C THR A 56 4.37 2.97 -22.44
N LEU A 57 3.09 3.00 -22.82
CA LEU A 57 2.38 1.86 -23.43
C LEU A 57 2.96 1.34 -24.76
N ASN A 58 3.89 2.07 -25.41
CA ASN A 58 4.55 1.65 -26.65
C ASN A 58 5.92 0.97 -26.43
N GLU A 59 6.37 0.82 -25.17
CA GLU A 59 7.64 0.17 -24.84
C GLU A 59 7.43 -1.29 -24.43
N ASN A 60 8.41 -2.14 -24.71
CA ASN A 60 8.37 -3.57 -24.39
C ASN A 60 8.33 -3.77 -22.85
N ILE A 61 7.12 -4.00 -22.32
CA ILE A 61 6.80 -4.13 -20.88
C ILE A 61 7.55 -5.28 -20.21
N ASP A 62 7.94 -6.31 -20.98
CA ASP A 62 8.71 -7.45 -20.45
C ASP A 62 10.03 -6.98 -19.83
N ASN A 63 10.61 -5.88 -20.32
CA ASN A 63 11.87 -5.33 -19.84
C ASN A 63 11.77 -4.73 -18.41
N VAL A 64 10.58 -4.33 -17.94
CA VAL A 64 10.43 -3.75 -16.59
C VAL A 64 10.49 -4.85 -15.52
N TYR A 65 9.89 -6.00 -15.79
CA TYR A 65 9.99 -7.17 -14.92
C TYR A 65 11.34 -7.88 -15.11
N ALA A 66 11.89 -7.89 -16.32
CA ALA A 66 13.18 -8.50 -16.64
C ALA A 66 14.42 -7.74 -16.13
N LYS A 67 14.28 -6.44 -15.83
CA LYS A 67 15.37 -5.63 -15.23
C LYS A 67 15.50 -5.79 -13.72
N SER A 68 14.56 -6.48 -13.07
CA SER A 68 14.85 -7.03 -11.76
C SER A 68 15.76 -8.24 -11.97
N ASP A 69 16.78 -8.44 -11.13
CA ASP A 69 17.73 -9.57 -11.24
C ASP A 69 17.06 -10.97 -11.24
N PHE A 70 15.73 -11.03 -11.13
CA PHE A 70 14.90 -12.24 -11.19
C PHE A 70 14.82 -12.92 -12.57
N ASP A 71 14.98 -12.20 -13.69
CA ASP A 71 14.87 -12.80 -15.05
C ASP A 71 16.21 -13.31 -15.62
N ALA A 72 17.32 -13.06 -14.93
CA ALA A 72 18.64 -13.55 -15.32
C ALA A 72 18.86 -15.06 -15.04
N GLY A 73 17.78 -15.85 -14.90
CA GLY A 73 17.84 -17.26 -14.50
C GLY A 73 18.25 -17.47 -13.03
N VAL A 74 18.13 -16.43 -12.20
CA VAL A 74 18.41 -16.50 -10.76
C VAL A 74 17.26 -17.25 -10.10
N VAL A 75 17.54 -18.49 -9.70
CA VAL A 75 16.62 -19.30 -8.90
C VAL A 75 16.40 -18.62 -7.56
N ALA A 76 15.15 -18.59 -7.07
CA ALA A 76 14.83 -18.00 -5.76
C ALA A 76 15.71 -18.62 -4.66
N PRO A 77 16.33 -17.80 -3.79
CA PRO A 77 17.24 -18.32 -2.78
C PRO A 77 16.47 -19.18 -1.76
N LEU A 78 16.94 -20.42 -1.58
CA LEU A 78 16.44 -21.29 -0.52
C LEU A 78 17.19 -20.99 0.78
N ARG A 79 16.47 -21.01 1.90
CA ARG A 79 17.04 -20.91 3.24
C ARG A 79 17.26 -22.31 3.80
N ASP A 80 18.42 -22.57 4.37
CA ASP A 80 18.69 -23.82 5.10
C ASP A 80 17.76 -23.96 6.31
N ASP A 81 17.28 -25.18 6.56
CA ASP A 81 16.42 -25.49 7.71
C ASP A 81 17.24 -25.69 8.99
N VAL A 82 17.87 -24.60 9.44
CA VAL A 82 18.67 -24.56 10.66
C VAL A 82 17.97 -23.70 11.70
N VAL A 83 17.85 -24.21 12.93
CA VAL A 83 17.30 -23.46 14.07
C VAL A 83 18.29 -22.38 14.51
N THR A 84 17.81 -21.16 14.64
CA THR A 84 18.56 -20.02 15.19
C THR A 84 18.18 -19.75 16.65
N GLU A 85 19.07 -19.11 17.40
CA GLU A 85 18.82 -18.70 18.79
C GLU A 85 17.56 -17.83 18.92
N GLY A 86 16.74 -18.09 19.94
CA GLY A 86 15.42 -17.48 20.14
C GLY A 86 15.24 -16.77 21.48
N ASP A 87 16.14 -16.97 22.45
CA ASP A 87 16.04 -16.39 23.79
C ASP A 87 16.48 -14.91 23.82
N CYS A 88 15.72 -14.06 23.13
CA CYS A 88 16.02 -12.64 22.98
C CYS A 88 14.82 -11.73 23.25
N ALA A 89 13.89 -12.18 24.10
CA ALA A 89 12.64 -11.47 24.38
C ALA A 89 12.86 -10.01 24.84
N GLU A 90 13.90 -9.75 25.64
CA GLU A 90 14.25 -8.38 26.05
C GLU A 90 14.62 -7.48 24.87
N LYS A 91 15.36 -8.02 23.90
CA LYS A 91 15.77 -7.28 22.69
C LYS A 91 14.57 -7.04 21.78
N VAL A 92 13.69 -8.03 21.62
CA VAL A 92 12.47 -7.93 20.80
C VAL A 92 11.51 -6.89 21.37
N LEU A 93 11.35 -6.83 22.69
CA LEU A 93 10.42 -5.92 23.37
C LEU A 93 11.04 -4.54 23.68
N ALA A 94 12.28 -4.26 23.27
CA ALA A 94 12.96 -3.00 23.57
C ALA A 94 12.23 -1.78 23.00
N ASN A 95 11.60 -1.93 21.84
CA ASN A 95 10.84 -0.88 21.15
C ASN A 95 9.32 -0.99 21.34
N ALA A 96 8.84 -1.90 22.21
CA ALA A 96 7.42 -2.05 22.46
C ALA A 96 6.87 -0.77 23.12
N ALA A 97 5.80 -0.19 22.55
CA ALA A 97 5.15 0.99 23.12
C ALA A 97 4.64 0.74 24.54
N GLU A 98 4.00 -0.42 24.75
CA GLU A 98 3.64 -0.93 26.08
C GLU A 98 3.88 -2.44 26.12
N LYS A 99 4.37 -2.94 27.25
CA LYS A 99 4.64 -4.37 27.47
C LYS A 99 4.11 -4.83 28.82
N SER A 100 3.68 -6.08 28.88
CA SER A 100 3.26 -6.76 30.10
C SER A 100 3.97 -8.10 30.18
N GLY A 101 5.02 -8.19 31.01
CA GLY A 101 5.92 -9.35 31.01
C GLY A 101 6.55 -9.54 29.63
N TYR A 102 6.32 -10.72 29.03
CA TYR A 102 6.84 -11.09 27.70
C TYR A 102 5.87 -10.78 26.55
N TYR A 103 4.81 -10.00 26.78
CA TYR A 103 3.77 -9.70 25.78
C TYR A 103 3.75 -8.23 25.38
N PHE A 104 3.47 -7.96 24.10
CA PHE A 104 3.04 -6.64 23.65
C PHE A 104 1.63 -6.37 24.19
N LYS A 105 1.47 -5.24 24.87
CA LYS A 105 0.15 -4.86 25.40
C LYS A 105 -0.55 -3.97 24.39
N VAL A 106 -1.75 -4.38 23.99
CA VAL A 106 -2.60 -3.66 23.02
C VAL A 106 -4.05 -3.62 23.52
N PRO A 107 -4.89 -2.68 23.06
CA PRO A 107 -6.32 -2.69 23.33
C PRO A 107 -6.93 -4.04 22.93
N LYS A 108 -7.89 -4.52 23.74
CA LYS A 108 -8.58 -5.78 23.46
C LYS A 108 -9.33 -5.63 22.14
N VAL A 109 -9.05 -6.51 21.19
CA VAL A 109 -9.80 -6.61 19.94
C VAL A 109 -11.22 -7.06 20.30
N LEU A 110 -12.17 -6.18 20.07
CA LEU A 110 -13.60 -6.49 20.09
C LEU A 110 -14.03 -6.74 18.65
N GLN A 111 -14.99 -7.64 18.45
CA GLN A 111 -15.67 -7.79 17.16
C GLN A 111 -16.97 -6.99 17.26
N ASP A 112 -17.24 -6.17 16.23
CA ASP A 112 -18.52 -5.49 16.04
C ASP A 112 -19.62 -6.46 15.56
#